data_AF-A0A3D2ZBG0-F1
#
_entry.id   AF-A0A3D2ZBG0-F1
#
_cell.length_a   1.000
_cell.length_b   1.000
_cell.length_c   1.000
_cell.angle_alpha   90.00
_cell.angle_beta   90.00
_cell.angle_gamma   90.00
#
_symmetry.space_group_name_H-M   'P 1'
#
loop_
_entity.id
_entity.type
_entity.pdbx_description
1 polymer ?
#
loop_
_entity_poly.entity_id
_entity_poly.type
_entity_poly.pdbx_seq_one_letter_code
_entity_poly.pdbx_strand_id
1 'polypeptide(L)'
;MSTLELTVQYYQDSPANGLSWREEHFVRRTVDMQLPVEQTALVLVDTWDNHFIESWLERAESMTREAVVPVLNAGREAGLTVVHAPSPNVAKHFPEHLQRHQAAAPGVPSDWPPSEFRSRQGEYAAFRGPRAQPPGIPSIEIGMSPHIDVRDDDVLLATGLQLHELCRERGILHLIYAGFATNWCILNRDYGMRSMARYGYNLILLREATMGVEYPDTVDECFATELAIREVETQLGFSASNAHYLTACNAARR
;
A
#
# COMPACT_ATOMS: atom_id res chain seq x y z
N MET A 1 27.77 1.49 -4.10
CA MET A 1 26.40 1.44 -3.57
C MET A 1 25.56 0.76 -4.63
N SER A 2 24.71 -0.20 -4.22
CA SER A 2 23.88 -0.94 -5.17
C SER A 2 22.68 -0.08 -5.56
N THR A 3 22.23 -0.19 -6.82
CA THR A 3 21.14 0.62 -7.37
C THR A 3 20.14 -0.30 -8.06
N LEU A 4 18.86 -0.05 -7.83
CA LEU A 4 17.76 -0.65 -8.58
C LEU A 4 17.46 0.23 -9.80
N GLU A 5 17.74 -0.31 -10.98
CA GLU A 5 17.34 0.27 -12.27
C GLU A 5 15.90 -0.14 -12.58
N LEU A 6 14.92 0.70 -12.22
CA LEU A 6 13.51 0.36 -12.30
C LEU A 6 12.78 1.20 -13.35
N THR A 7 12.25 0.54 -14.37
CA THR A 7 11.30 1.15 -15.30
C THR A 7 9.93 1.27 -14.64
N VAL A 8 9.53 2.51 -14.36
CA VAL A 8 8.24 2.85 -13.77
C VAL A 8 7.32 3.52 -14.79
N GLN A 9 6.04 3.61 -14.47
CA GLN A 9 4.96 4.17 -15.27
C GLN A 9 4.23 5.25 -14.49
N TYR A 10 3.76 6.29 -15.20
CA TYR A 10 2.89 7.34 -14.67
C TYR A 10 1.91 7.80 -15.75
N TYR A 11 0.89 8.53 -15.35
CA TYR A 11 -0.09 9.13 -16.24
C TYR A 11 0.26 10.61 -16.40
N GLN A 12 0.47 11.04 -17.64
CA GLN A 12 0.73 12.45 -17.93
C GLN A 12 -0.56 13.10 -18.41
N ASP A 13 -1.01 14.11 -17.67
CA ASP A 13 -2.17 14.95 -17.97
C ASP A 13 -1.83 16.12 -18.91
N SER A 14 -0.54 16.43 -19.08
CA SER A 14 -0.09 17.41 -20.08
C SER A 14 -0.01 16.78 -21.47
N PRO A 15 -0.75 17.31 -22.45
CA PRO A 15 -0.79 16.74 -23.79
C PRO A 15 0.48 17.05 -24.59
N ALA A 16 0.67 16.36 -25.73
CA ALA A 16 1.76 16.68 -26.65
C ALA A 16 1.64 18.12 -27.21
N ASN A 17 2.78 18.71 -27.61
CA ASN A 17 2.81 20.06 -28.19
C ASN A 17 1.82 20.19 -29.35
N GLY A 18 0.92 21.17 -29.25
CA GLY A 18 -0.09 21.45 -30.28
C GLY A 18 -1.45 20.76 -30.06
N LEU A 19 -1.57 19.89 -29.07
CA LEU A 19 -2.86 19.32 -28.67
C LEU A 19 -3.55 20.18 -27.59
N SER A 20 -4.88 20.10 -27.53
CA SER A 20 -5.68 20.76 -26.50
C SER A 20 -5.62 20.02 -25.17
N TRP A 21 -5.83 20.73 -24.07
CA TRP A 21 -5.86 20.19 -22.70
C TRP A 21 -7.18 19.44 -22.46
N ARG A 22 -7.27 18.22 -22.96
CA ARG A 22 -8.45 17.36 -22.86
C ARG A 22 -8.07 15.97 -22.37
N GLU A 23 -8.96 15.35 -21.60
CA GLU A 23 -8.73 14.05 -20.95
C GLU A 23 -8.38 12.95 -21.96
N GLU A 24 -8.95 12.99 -23.18
CA GLU A 24 -8.63 12.04 -24.25
C GLU A 24 -7.17 12.07 -24.72
N HIS A 25 -6.40 13.09 -24.34
CA HIS A 25 -4.97 13.23 -24.66
C HIS A 25 -4.06 12.82 -23.52
N PHE A 26 -4.61 12.45 -22.36
CA PHE A 26 -3.80 11.93 -21.28
C PHE A 26 -3.20 10.59 -21.68
N VAL A 27 -1.95 10.35 -21.30
CA VAL A 27 -1.18 9.21 -21.80
C VAL A 27 -0.32 8.60 -20.71
N ARG A 28 -0.27 7.27 -20.66
CA ARG A 28 0.71 6.54 -19.84
C ARG A 28 2.09 6.68 -20.45
N ARG A 29 3.06 7.08 -19.64
CA ARG A 29 4.48 7.13 -20.00
C ARG A 29 5.30 6.29 -19.05
N THR A 30 6.48 5.93 -19.52
CA THR A 30 7.48 5.23 -18.71
C THR A 30 8.72 6.11 -18.52
N VAL A 31 9.41 5.87 -17.41
CA VAL A 31 10.72 6.46 -17.11
C VAL A 31 11.55 5.44 -16.35
N ASP A 32 12.84 5.39 -16.63
CA ASP A 32 13.79 4.56 -15.90
C ASP A 32 14.35 5.36 -14.72
N MET A 33 14.25 4.79 -13.52
CA MET A 33 14.74 5.39 -12.29
C MET A 33 15.89 4.60 -11.71
N GLN A 34 16.92 5.33 -11.29
CA GLN A 34 17.99 4.82 -10.44
C GLN A 34 17.59 5.01 -8.99
N LEU A 35 17.25 3.92 -8.31
CA LEU A 35 16.86 3.94 -6.90
C LEU A 35 17.99 3.31 -6.07
N PRO A 36 18.79 4.09 -5.32
CA PRO A 36 19.81 3.51 -4.43
C PRO A 36 19.15 2.54 -3.45
N VAL A 37 19.69 1.33 -3.34
CA VAL A 37 19.10 0.25 -2.53
C VAL A 37 18.97 0.69 -1.07
N GLU A 38 20.00 1.34 -0.52
CA GLU A 38 20.00 1.85 0.84
C GLU A 38 18.97 2.96 1.11
N GLN A 39 18.50 3.64 0.06
CA GLN A 39 17.47 4.69 0.14
C GLN A 39 16.08 4.17 -0.26
N THR A 40 15.91 2.87 -0.45
CA THR A 40 14.67 2.26 -0.96
C THR A 40 14.12 1.23 0.02
N ALA A 41 12.80 1.24 0.22
CA ALA A 41 12.10 0.25 1.01
C ALA A 41 10.95 -0.39 0.24
N LEU A 42 10.74 -1.69 0.48
CA LEU A 42 9.54 -2.42 0.08
C LEU A 42 8.54 -2.42 1.25
N VAL A 43 7.36 -1.86 1.03
CA VAL A 43 6.28 -1.75 2.02
C VAL A 43 5.16 -2.72 1.65
N LEU A 44 4.95 -3.73 2.48
CA LEU A 44 3.88 -4.73 2.37
C LEU A 44 2.70 -4.32 3.24
N VAL A 45 1.64 -3.85 2.60
CA VAL A 45 0.44 -3.37 3.29
C VAL A 45 -0.59 -4.49 3.39
N ASP A 46 -1.01 -4.80 4.62
CA ASP A 46 -2.25 -5.56 4.87
C ASP A 46 -2.35 -6.90 4.08
N THR A 47 -1.29 -7.71 4.11
CA THR A 47 -1.22 -9.06 3.53
C THR A 47 -1.97 -10.08 4.39
N TRP A 48 -3.31 -9.96 4.44
CA TRP A 48 -4.16 -10.73 5.34
C TRP A 48 -4.29 -12.22 4.97
N ASP A 49 -4.56 -13.06 5.97
CA ASP A 49 -4.93 -14.48 5.80
C ASP A 49 -6.45 -14.71 5.68
N ASN A 50 -7.26 -13.69 6.03
CA ASN A 50 -8.71 -13.82 6.13
C ASN A 50 -9.41 -12.48 5.81
N HIS A 51 -10.61 -12.57 5.23
CA HIS A 51 -11.47 -11.43 4.96
C HIS A 51 -12.92 -11.89 4.73
N PHE A 52 -13.91 -11.07 5.09
CA PHE A 52 -15.34 -11.42 4.97
C PHE A 52 -15.87 -11.35 3.53
N ILE A 53 -15.05 -10.91 2.58
CA ILE A 53 -15.37 -10.90 1.15
C ILE A 53 -14.67 -12.10 0.54
N GLU A 54 -15.41 -13.19 0.39
CA GLU A 54 -14.88 -14.50 -0.02
C GLU A 54 -14.17 -14.44 -1.38
N SER A 55 -14.82 -13.88 -2.40
CA SER A 55 -14.24 -13.73 -3.75
C SER A 55 -13.01 -12.82 -3.80
N TRP A 56 -12.84 -11.92 -2.83
CA TRP A 56 -11.62 -11.14 -2.69
C TRP A 56 -10.53 -11.97 -2.02
N LEU A 57 -10.88 -12.74 -0.98
CA LEU A 57 -9.94 -13.58 -0.24
C LEU A 57 -9.33 -14.66 -1.14
N GLU A 58 -10.15 -15.33 -1.96
CA GLU A 58 -9.71 -16.33 -2.93
C GLU A 58 -8.66 -15.76 -3.91
N ARG A 59 -8.92 -14.57 -4.46
CA ARG A 59 -7.99 -13.88 -5.36
C ARG A 59 -6.74 -13.39 -4.63
N ALA A 60 -6.89 -12.86 -3.43
CA ALA A 60 -5.79 -12.36 -2.60
C ALA A 60 -4.83 -13.50 -2.19
N GLU A 61 -5.34 -14.71 -1.92
CA GLU A 61 -4.51 -15.88 -1.62
C GLU A 61 -3.61 -16.25 -2.80
N SER A 62 -4.18 -16.43 -4.00
CA SER A 62 -3.41 -16.71 -5.22
C SER A 62 -2.40 -15.60 -5.50
N MET A 63 -2.82 -14.34 -5.46
CA MET A 63 -1.92 -13.20 -5.70
C MET A 63 -0.81 -13.08 -4.66
N THR A 64 -1.08 -13.39 -3.40
CA THR A 64 -0.05 -13.42 -2.35
C THR A 64 1.03 -14.42 -2.71
N ARG A 65 0.65 -15.65 -3.06
CA ARG A 65 1.58 -16.72 -3.40
C ARG A 65 2.36 -16.45 -4.69
N GLU A 66 1.66 -15.97 -5.72
CA GLU A 66 2.19 -15.92 -7.09
C GLU A 66 2.87 -14.59 -7.44
N ALA A 67 2.53 -13.50 -6.75
CA ALA A 67 3.02 -12.17 -7.06
C ALA A 67 3.70 -11.47 -5.88
N VAL A 68 3.08 -11.47 -4.69
CA VAL A 68 3.62 -10.74 -3.52
C VAL A 68 4.86 -11.44 -2.94
N VAL A 69 4.82 -12.77 -2.76
CA VAL A 69 5.94 -13.54 -2.20
C VAL A 69 7.21 -13.46 -3.07
N PRO A 70 7.14 -13.59 -4.41
CA PRO A 70 8.31 -13.37 -5.27
C PRO A 70 8.89 -11.96 -5.14
N VAL A 71 8.05 -10.92 -5.06
CA VAL A 71 8.47 -9.53 -4.86
C VAL A 71 9.16 -9.34 -3.51
N LEU A 72 8.59 -9.89 -2.43
CA LEU A 72 9.16 -9.87 -1.09
C LEU A 72 10.56 -10.50 -1.08
N ASN A 73 10.65 -11.73 -1.56
CA ASN A 73 11.92 -12.45 -1.59
C ASN A 73 12.95 -11.70 -2.44
N ALA A 74 12.54 -11.16 -3.59
CA ALA A 74 13.44 -10.47 -4.48
C ALA A 74 13.99 -9.17 -3.89
N GLY A 75 13.13 -8.37 -3.24
CA GLY A 75 13.54 -7.15 -2.55
C GLY A 75 14.48 -7.43 -1.40
N ARG A 76 14.19 -8.47 -0.61
CA ARG A 76 15.04 -8.89 0.50
C ARG A 76 16.42 -9.34 0.01
N GLU A 77 16.47 -10.16 -1.03
CA GLU A 77 17.72 -10.61 -1.64
C GLU A 77 18.53 -9.46 -2.30
N ALA A 78 17.85 -8.41 -2.78
CA ALA A 78 18.49 -7.20 -3.29
C ALA A 78 18.98 -6.24 -2.19
N GLY A 79 18.71 -6.53 -0.91
CA GLY A 79 19.13 -5.72 0.23
C GLY A 79 18.22 -4.54 0.55
N LEU A 80 16.99 -4.52 0.03
CA LEU A 80 16.01 -3.49 0.39
C LEU A 80 15.62 -3.59 1.86
N THR A 81 15.30 -2.44 2.48
CA THR A 81 14.58 -2.47 3.75
C THR A 81 13.17 -3.02 3.51
N VAL A 82 12.85 -4.18 4.08
CA VAL A 82 11.51 -4.78 4.03
C VAL A 82 10.69 -4.29 5.22
N VAL A 83 9.53 -3.71 4.93
CA VAL A 83 8.59 -3.17 5.91
C VAL A 83 7.25 -3.89 5.79
N HIS A 84 6.84 -4.59 6.83
CA HIS A 84 5.49 -5.12 6.98
C HIS A 84 4.60 -4.10 7.69
N ALA A 85 3.49 -3.73 7.06
CA ALA A 85 2.55 -2.74 7.57
C ALA A 85 1.12 -3.35 7.65
N PRO A 86 0.90 -4.33 8.54
CA PRO A 86 -0.41 -4.92 8.74
C PRO A 86 -1.31 -3.98 9.55
N SER A 87 -2.61 -4.25 9.51
CA SER A 87 -3.60 -3.46 10.23
C SER A 87 -3.27 -3.41 11.73
N PRO A 88 -3.63 -2.34 12.45
CA PRO A 88 -3.32 -2.24 13.88
C PRO A 88 -3.86 -3.39 14.74
N ASN A 89 -4.90 -4.11 14.29
CA ASN A 89 -5.39 -5.29 14.99
C ASN A 89 -4.49 -6.52 14.78
N VAL A 90 -3.95 -6.70 13.58
CA VAL A 90 -3.00 -7.78 13.27
C VAL A 90 -1.63 -7.48 13.90
N ALA A 91 -1.18 -6.22 13.85
CA ALA A 91 0.12 -5.81 14.38
C ALA A 91 0.29 -6.16 15.87
N LYS A 92 -0.79 -6.16 16.66
CA LYS A 92 -0.77 -6.53 18.09
C LYS A 92 -0.28 -7.96 18.35
N HIS A 93 -0.35 -8.84 17.36
CA HIS A 93 0.15 -10.21 17.46
C HIS A 93 1.68 -10.30 17.28
N PHE A 94 2.37 -9.18 16.99
CA PHE A 94 3.82 -9.09 16.81
C PHE A 94 4.47 -8.11 17.80
N PRO A 95 4.31 -8.31 19.13
CA PRO A 95 4.74 -7.34 20.13
C PRO A 95 6.25 -7.09 20.13
N GLU A 96 7.07 -8.11 19.85
CA GLU A 96 8.52 -7.99 19.82
C GLU A 96 9.01 -7.08 18.68
N HIS A 97 8.39 -7.17 17.49
CA HIS A 97 8.74 -6.27 16.38
C HIS A 97 8.25 -4.85 16.63
N LEU A 98 7.06 -4.67 17.21
CA LEU A 98 6.53 -3.34 17.53
C LEU A 98 7.37 -2.61 18.59
N GLN A 99 8.00 -3.32 19.53
CA GLN A 99 8.89 -2.72 20.52
C GLN A 99 10.14 -2.07 19.90
N ARG A 100 10.61 -2.57 18.75
CA ARG A 100 11.77 -2.04 18.03
C ARG A 100 11.50 -0.67 17.40
N HIS A 101 10.24 -0.36 17.13
CA HIS A 101 9.80 0.90 16.55
C HIS A 101 8.62 1.46 17.35
N GLN A 102 8.90 2.13 18.46
CA GLN A 102 7.82 2.68 19.29
C GLN A 102 7.02 3.74 18.52
N ALA A 103 5.70 3.57 18.49
CA ALA A 103 4.81 4.61 17.99
C ALA A 103 4.85 5.81 18.95
N ALA A 104 4.92 7.03 18.41
CA ALA A 104 4.67 8.19 19.24
C ALA A 104 3.23 8.13 19.79
N ALA A 105 3.02 8.69 20.98
CA ALA A 105 1.69 8.77 21.56
C ALA A 105 0.73 9.49 20.58
N PRO A 106 -0.51 8.99 20.38
CA PRO A 106 -1.49 9.73 19.61
C PRO A 106 -1.64 11.13 20.20
N GLY A 107 -1.74 12.15 19.35
CA GLY A 107 -2.10 13.50 19.80
C GLY A 107 -3.45 13.49 20.52
N VAL A 108 -3.71 14.52 21.33
CA VAL A 108 -5.01 14.69 21.99
C VAL A 108 -6.11 14.70 20.91
N PRO A 109 -7.09 13.79 20.95
CA PRO A 109 -8.16 13.76 19.96
C PRO A 109 -8.92 15.09 19.95
N SER A 110 -9.28 15.58 18.76
CA SER A 110 -10.17 16.73 18.62
C SER A 110 -11.49 16.50 19.38
N ASP A 111 -11.96 17.52 20.07
CA ASP A 111 -13.28 17.53 20.73
C ASP A 111 -14.42 17.69 19.71
N TRP A 112 -14.11 18.18 18.51
CA TRP A 112 -15.06 18.36 17.41
C TRP A 112 -14.76 17.43 16.21
N PRO A 113 -15.78 16.88 15.52
CA PRO A 113 -17.22 16.89 15.87
C PRO A 113 -17.48 16.17 17.20
N PRO A 114 -18.60 16.42 17.91
CA PRO A 114 -18.86 15.81 19.22
C PRO A 114 -18.80 14.28 19.20
N SER A 115 -18.44 13.67 20.34
CA SER A 115 -18.28 12.21 20.46
C SER A 115 -19.54 11.42 20.07
N GLU A 116 -20.73 11.90 20.44
CA GLU A 116 -22.02 11.30 20.05
C GLU A 116 -22.22 11.31 18.53
N PHE A 117 -21.86 12.42 17.86
CA PHE A 117 -21.89 12.50 16.41
C PHE A 117 -20.88 11.55 15.78
N ARG A 118 -19.63 11.50 16.25
CA ARG A 118 -18.59 10.59 15.73
C ARG A 118 -18.98 9.12 15.87
N SER A 119 -19.58 8.78 17.01
CA SER A 119 -20.04 7.41 17.33
C SER A 119 -21.40 7.06 16.74
N ARG A 120 -22.10 8.03 16.11
CA ARG A 120 -23.42 7.86 15.49
C ARG A 120 -24.47 7.34 16.48
N GLN A 121 -24.48 7.93 17.68
CA GLN A 121 -25.40 7.59 18.78
C GLN A 121 -26.54 8.63 18.90
N GLY A 122 -27.58 8.30 19.68
CA GLY A 122 -28.71 9.20 19.96
C GLY A 122 -29.44 9.67 18.69
N GLU A 123 -29.68 10.97 18.59
CA GLU A 123 -30.30 11.61 17.42
C GLU A 123 -29.50 11.42 16.12
N TYR A 124 -28.19 11.13 16.21
CA TYR A 124 -27.31 10.93 15.07
C TYR A 124 -27.29 9.49 14.54
N ALA A 125 -28.10 8.59 15.09
CA ALA A 125 -28.17 7.19 14.65
C ALA A 125 -28.56 7.03 13.18
N ALA A 126 -29.31 7.99 12.62
CA ALA A 126 -29.67 8.02 11.20
C ALA A 126 -28.45 8.18 10.26
N PHE A 127 -27.32 8.67 10.77
CA PHE A 127 -26.09 8.90 10.00
C PHE A 127 -25.06 7.78 10.14
N ARG A 128 -25.44 6.60 10.67
CA ARG A 128 -24.56 5.42 10.69
C ARG A 128 -24.10 5.10 9.28
N GLY A 129 -22.80 4.89 9.11
CA GLY A 129 -22.23 4.53 7.82
C GLY A 129 -22.75 3.17 7.33
N PRO A 130 -22.70 2.90 6.01
CA PRO A 130 -23.28 1.69 5.42
C PRO A 130 -22.84 0.38 6.08
N ARG A 131 -21.57 0.27 6.49
CA ARG A 131 -21.02 -0.93 7.15
C ARG A 131 -21.55 -1.19 8.56
N ALA A 132 -22.14 -0.18 9.20
CA ALA A 132 -22.73 -0.25 10.54
C ALA A 132 -24.28 -0.33 10.50
N GLN A 133 -24.87 -0.39 9.31
CA GLN A 133 -26.31 -0.61 9.12
C GLN A 133 -26.57 -2.10 8.79
N PRO A 134 -27.71 -2.69 9.21
CA PRO A 134 -28.08 -4.06 8.84
C PRO A 134 -28.07 -4.26 7.30
N PRO A 135 -27.55 -5.41 6.80
CA PRO A 135 -27.08 -6.59 7.54
C PRO A 135 -25.70 -6.44 8.22
N GLY A 136 -25.02 -5.30 8.07
CA GLY A 136 -23.73 -5.01 8.70
C GLY A 136 -22.58 -5.81 8.11
N ILE A 137 -21.38 -5.63 8.67
CA ILE A 137 -20.24 -6.51 8.41
C ILE A 137 -20.12 -7.54 9.55
N PRO A 138 -19.85 -8.81 9.24
CA PRO A 138 -19.59 -9.80 10.27
C PRO A 138 -18.29 -9.47 11.01
N SER A 139 -18.23 -9.84 12.29
CA SER A 139 -16.98 -9.81 13.04
C SER A 139 -16.15 -11.04 12.66
N ILE A 140 -14.97 -10.82 12.10
CA ILE A 140 -14.01 -11.88 11.78
C ILE A 140 -12.65 -11.52 12.38
N GLU A 141 -11.90 -12.55 12.77
CA GLU A 141 -10.50 -12.39 13.13
C GLU A 141 -9.67 -12.41 11.85
N ILE A 142 -8.80 -11.42 11.70
CA ILE A 142 -7.86 -11.30 10.60
C ILE A 142 -6.45 -11.45 11.17
N GLY A 143 -5.61 -12.17 10.44
CA GLY A 143 -4.19 -12.38 10.68
C GLY A 143 -3.37 -11.99 9.47
N MET A 144 -2.12 -12.42 9.46
CA MET A 144 -1.20 -12.25 8.33
C MET A 144 -1.12 -13.57 7.57
N SER A 145 -1.09 -13.50 6.24
CA SER A 145 -1.03 -14.68 5.38
C SER A 145 0.12 -15.61 5.79
N PRO A 146 -0.11 -16.93 5.91
CA PRO A 146 0.94 -17.90 6.25
C PRO A 146 2.03 -18.02 5.17
N HIS A 147 1.81 -17.41 4.00
CA HIS A 147 2.80 -17.31 2.93
C HIS A 147 3.79 -16.15 3.12
N ILE A 148 3.50 -15.22 4.02
CA ILE A 148 4.36 -14.08 4.32
C ILE A 148 5.20 -14.41 5.56
N ASP A 149 6.48 -14.67 5.29
CA ASP A 149 7.50 -14.85 6.33
C ASP A 149 8.05 -13.49 6.77
N VAL A 150 7.79 -13.12 8.02
CA VAL A 150 8.37 -11.93 8.68
C VAL A 150 9.64 -12.37 9.41
N ARG A 151 10.79 -11.98 8.87
CA ARG A 151 12.10 -12.34 9.42
C ARG A 151 12.55 -11.34 10.48
N ASP A 152 13.51 -11.74 11.31
CA ASP A 152 14.04 -10.91 12.40
C ASP A 152 14.58 -9.55 11.92
N ASP A 153 15.21 -9.54 10.74
CA ASP A 153 15.77 -8.33 10.11
C ASP A 153 14.72 -7.46 9.40
N ASP A 154 13.49 -7.95 9.24
CA ASP A 154 12.40 -7.15 8.68
C ASP A 154 11.85 -6.17 9.72
N VAL A 155 11.34 -5.05 9.23
CA VAL A 155 10.66 -4.05 10.05
C VAL A 155 9.16 -4.31 10.02
N LEU A 156 8.48 -4.23 11.17
CA LEU A 156 7.02 -4.28 11.26
C LEU A 156 6.50 -3.04 11.99
N LEU A 157 5.53 -2.35 11.38
CA LEU A 157 5.01 -1.06 11.85
C LEU A 157 3.47 -1.07 11.78
N ALA A 158 2.84 -0.23 12.59
CA ALA A 158 1.38 -0.10 12.66
C ALA A 158 0.86 1.30 12.34
N THR A 159 1.74 2.28 12.13
CA THR A 159 1.39 3.69 11.94
C THR A 159 2.28 4.37 10.90
N GLY A 160 1.74 5.40 10.26
CA GLY A 160 2.46 6.25 9.30
C GLY A 160 3.63 7.01 9.90
N LEU A 161 3.52 7.40 11.17
CA LEU A 161 4.62 8.08 11.86
C LEU A 161 5.80 7.15 12.08
N GLN A 162 5.56 5.89 12.46
CA GLN A 162 6.64 4.91 12.58
C GLN A 162 7.37 4.69 11.24
N LEU A 163 6.63 4.63 10.13
CA LEU A 163 7.22 4.53 8.79
C LEU A 163 8.02 5.79 8.44
N HIS A 164 7.49 6.98 8.72
CA HIS A 164 8.20 8.24 8.47
C HIS A 164 9.50 8.32 9.26
N GLU A 165 9.48 7.99 10.55
CA GLU A 165 10.67 8.01 11.42
C GLU A 165 11.71 6.98 11.00
N LEU A 166 11.30 5.77 10.63
CA LEU A 166 12.20 4.76 10.06
C LEU A 166 12.91 5.30 8.82
N CYS A 167 12.13 5.89 7.91
CA CYS A 167 12.68 6.43 6.67
C CYS A 167 13.64 7.60 6.94
N ARG A 168 13.29 8.48 7.89
CA ARG A 168 14.15 9.59 8.32
C ARG A 168 15.47 9.08 8.91
N GLU A 169 15.42 8.07 9.76
CA GLU A 169 16.60 7.48 10.42
C GLU A 169 17.53 6.79 9.42
N ARG A 170 16.97 6.02 8.46
CA ARG A 170 17.73 5.24 7.49
C ARG A 170 18.06 5.99 6.20
N GLY A 171 17.56 7.22 6.02
CA GLY A 171 17.71 7.97 4.78
C GLY A 171 16.94 7.38 3.60
N ILE A 172 15.83 6.69 3.86
CA ILE A 172 14.96 6.11 2.81
C ILE A 172 14.10 7.22 2.20
N LEU A 173 14.14 7.31 0.87
CA LEU A 173 13.44 8.31 0.07
C LEU A 173 12.42 7.68 -0.89
N HIS A 174 12.59 6.39 -1.20
CA HIS A 174 11.79 5.66 -2.18
C HIS A 174 11.01 4.52 -1.51
N LEU A 175 9.69 4.52 -1.68
CA LEU A 175 8.78 3.52 -1.11
C LEU A 175 8.09 2.76 -2.23
N ILE A 176 8.37 1.46 -2.32
CA ILE A 176 7.73 0.53 -3.25
C ILE A 176 6.63 -0.21 -2.50
N TYR A 177 5.39 -0.12 -2.95
CA TYR A 177 4.21 -0.70 -2.30
C TYR A 177 3.75 -1.98 -2.99
N ALA A 178 3.42 -2.97 -2.16
CA ALA A 178 2.70 -4.19 -2.55
C ALA A 178 1.76 -4.62 -1.40
N GLY A 179 0.84 -5.55 -1.68
CA GLY A 179 -0.19 -5.99 -0.74
C GLY A 179 -1.58 -5.44 -1.06
N PHE A 180 -2.43 -5.27 -0.05
CA PHE A 180 -3.86 -5.11 -0.27
C PHE A 180 -4.57 -4.17 0.72
N ALA A 181 -5.82 -3.77 0.46
CA ALA A 181 -6.41 -3.65 -0.88
C ALA A 181 -5.97 -2.31 -1.50
N THR A 182 -5.72 -2.27 -2.81
CA THR A 182 -5.20 -1.08 -3.52
C THR A 182 -6.05 0.15 -3.23
N ASN A 183 -7.35 0.08 -3.53
CA ASN A 183 -8.30 1.18 -3.41
C ASN A 183 -8.72 1.51 -1.97
N TRP A 184 -8.37 0.67 -0.98
CA TRP A 184 -8.69 0.89 0.43
C TRP A 184 -7.43 1.18 1.24
N CYS A 185 -6.64 0.15 1.58
CA CYS A 185 -5.61 0.28 2.61
C CYS A 185 -4.31 0.87 2.06
N ILE A 186 -3.84 0.42 0.89
CA ILE A 186 -2.62 0.96 0.27
C ILE A 186 -2.74 2.46 0.04
N LEU A 187 -3.88 2.94 -0.48
CA LEU A 187 -4.08 4.37 -0.67
C LEU A 187 -4.30 5.13 0.64
N ASN A 188 -5.08 4.59 1.60
CA ASN A 188 -5.68 5.39 2.67
C ASN A 188 -5.17 5.15 4.09
N ARG A 189 -4.40 4.08 4.36
CA ARG A 189 -3.76 3.94 5.68
C ARG A 189 -2.92 5.19 5.98
N ASP A 190 -2.71 5.47 7.25
CA ASP A 190 -1.84 6.56 7.67
C ASP A 190 -0.37 6.32 7.24
N TYR A 191 0.04 5.06 7.02
CA TYR A 191 1.27 4.63 6.34
C TYR A 191 1.08 4.35 4.82
N GLY A 192 -0.11 4.59 4.28
CA GLY A 192 -0.44 4.41 2.87
C GLY A 192 0.07 5.54 1.98
N MET A 193 -0.07 5.35 0.67
CA MET A 193 0.51 6.22 -0.36
C MET A 193 0.05 7.67 -0.25
N ARG A 194 -1.24 7.95 -0.02
CA ARG A 194 -1.72 9.35 0.13
C ARG A 194 -1.08 10.04 1.33
N SER A 195 -0.79 9.29 2.38
CA SER A 195 -0.16 9.84 3.59
C SER A 195 1.33 10.05 3.41
N MET A 196 2.02 9.10 2.79
CA MET A 196 3.46 9.23 2.50
C MET A 196 3.75 10.27 1.42
N ALA A 197 2.83 10.50 0.49
CA ALA A 197 2.94 11.59 -0.49
C ALA A 197 2.98 12.97 0.19
N ARG A 198 2.25 13.16 1.30
CA ARG A 198 2.28 14.42 2.08
C ARG A 198 3.62 14.68 2.74
N TYR A 199 4.42 13.64 2.99
CA TYR A 199 5.80 13.76 3.47
C TYR A 199 6.82 13.95 2.33
N GLY A 200 6.41 13.81 1.06
CA GLY A 200 7.27 14.03 -0.10
C GLY A 200 8.09 12.81 -0.54
N TYR A 201 7.73 11.59 -0.11
CA TYR A 201 8.40 10.38 -0.57
C TYR A 201 8.16 10.12 -2.07
N ASN A 202 9.13 9.49 -2.74
CA ASN A 202 8.90 8.91 -4.07
C ASN A 202 8.15 7.59 -3.91
N LEU A 203 6.97 7.47 -4.52
CA LEU A 203 6.08 6.34 -4.31
C LEU A 203 5.92 5.52 -5.60
N ILE A 204 6.04 4.20 -5.47
CA ILE A 204 5.90 3.26 -6.59
C ILE A 204 4.97 2.13 -6.17
N LEU A 205 3.88 1.88 -6.91
CA LEU A 205 2.99 0.74 -6.68
C LEU A 205 3.31 -0.42 -7.64
N LEU A 206 3.44 -1.64 -7.12
CA LEU A 206 3.61 -2.83 -7.95
C LEU A 206 2.26 -3.35 -8.44
N ARG A 207 2.00 -3.22 -9.75
CA ARG A 207 0.67 -3.43 -10.34
C ARG A 207 0.15 -4.86 -10.22
N GLU A 208 1.03 -5.84 -10.34
CA GLU A 208 0.66 -7.26 -10.25
C GLU A 208 0.76 -7.80 -8.81
N ALA A 209 1.34 -7.06 -7.87
CA ALA A 209 1.43 -7.42 -6.45
C ALA A 209 0.40 -6.66 -5.59
N THR A 210 -0.76 -6.33 -6.18
CA THR A 210 -1.85 -5.65 -5.49
C THR A 210 -3.20 -5.90 -6.17
N MET A 211 -4.28 -5.79 -5.40
CA MET A 211 -5.65 -5.73 -5.94
C MET A 211 -6.58 -4.95 -5.02
N GLY A 212 -7.56 -4.29 -5.62
CA GLY A 212 -8.65 -3.62 -4.93
C GLY A 212 -9.79 -4.57 -4.57
N VAL A 213 -10.72 -4.04 -3.76
CA VAL A 213 -12.05 -4.62 -3.66
C VAL A 213 -12.88 -4.12 -4.82
N GLU A 214 -13.52 -5.06 -5.51
CA GLU A 214 -14.31 -4.82 -6.72
C GLU A 214 -15.81 -4.79 -6.42
N TYR A 215 -16.57 -4.25 -7.36
CA TYR A 215 -18.03 -4.21 -7.37
C TYR A 215 -18.58 -5.23 -8.37
N PRO A 216 -19.88 -5.58 -8.31
CA PRO A 216 -20.47 -6.56 -9.25
C PRO A 216 -20.27 -6.21 -10.73
N ASP A 217 -20.20 -4.92 -11.06
CA ASP A 217 -20.00 -4.38 -12.41
C ASP A 217 -18.53 -4.18 -12.78
N THR A 218 -17.59 -4.43 -11.87
CA THR A 218 -16.15 -4.21 -12.10
C THR A 218 -15.28 -5.43 -11.80
N VAL A 219 -15.83 -6.48 -11.18
CA VAL A 219 -15.05 -7.63 -10.68
C VAL A 219 -14.43 -8.46 -11.79
N ASP A 220 -15.10 -8.57 -12.94
CA ASP A 220 -14.62 -9.38 -14.07
C ASP A 220 -13.40 -8.72 -14.74
N GLU A 221 -13.44 -7.41 -14.96
CA GLU A 221 -12.33 -6.64 -15.55
C GLU A 221 -11.38 -6.00 -14.53
N CYS A 222 -11.66 -6.14 -13.23
CA CYS A 222 -10.94 -5.49 -12.13
C CYS A 222 -10.83 -3.97 -12.29
N PHE A 223 -11.90 -3.32 -12.76
CA PHE A 223 -11.85 -1.90 -13.13
C PHE A 223 -11.65 -0.97 -11.93
N ALA A 224 -12.14 -1.33 -10.72
CA ALA A 224 -11.90 -0.51 -9.54
C ALA A 224 -10.42 -0.53 -9.11
N THR A 225 -9.73 -1.66 -9.29
CA THR A 225 -8.29 -1.79 -9.10
C THR A 225 -7.54 -0.93 -10.12
N GLU A 226 -7.89 -1.02 -11.41
CA GLU A 226 -7.26 -0.25 -12.48
C GLU A 226 -7.42 1.27 -12.26
N LEU A 227 -8.59 1.73 -11.83
CA LEU A 227 -8.79 3.15 -11.50
C LEU A 227 -7.93 3.60 -10.31
N ALA A 228 -7.75 2.76 -9.30
CA ALA A 228 -6.86 3.06 -8.18
C ALA A 228 -5.38 3.14 -8.60
N ILE A 229 -4.94 2.26 -9.51
CA ILE A 229 -3.60 2.33 -10.10
C ILE A 229 -3.44 3.62 -10.92
N ARG A 230 -4.44 4.01 -11.71
CA ARG A 230 -4.39 5.28 -12.45
C ARG A 230 -4.35 6.50 -11.54
N GLU A 231 -5.06 6.47 -10.41
CA GLU A 231 -4.97 7.54 -9.42
C GLU A 231 -3.53 7.66 -8.87
N VAL A 232 -2.89 6.53 -8.54
CA VAL A 232 -1.48 6.51 -8.15
C VAL A 232 -0.61 7.17 -9.21
N GLU A 233 -0.73 6.69 -10.45
CA GLU A 233 0.06 7.14 -11.60
C GLU A 233 -0.16 8.62 -11.95
N THR A 234 -1.30 9.20 -11.58
CA THR A 234 -1.65 10.58 -11.92
C THR A 234 -1.33 11.55 -10.79
N GLN A 235 -1.57 11.17 -9.53
CA GLN A 235 -1.58 12.10 -8.40
C GLN A 235 -0.54 11.83 -7.31
N LEU A 236 -0.05 10.59 -7.18
CA LEU A 236 0.74 10.19 -6.00
C LEU A 236 2.19 9.82 -6.34
N GLY A 237 2.42 9.27 -7.53
CA GLY A 237 3.75 8.83 -7.94
C GLY A 237 3.67 7.93 -9.16
N PHE A 238 4.23 6.74 -9.04
CA PHE A 238 4.45 5.84 -10.16
C PHE A 238 3.91 4.44 -9.87
N SER A 239 3.85 3.61 -10.90
CA SER A 239 3.62 2.18 -10.79
C SER A 239 4.72 1.41 -11.53
N ALA A 240 5.00 0.17 -11.16
CA ALA A 240 5.92 -0.70 -11.91
C ALA A 240 5.33 -2.09 -12.08
N SER A 241 5.83 -2.82 -13.08
CA SER A 241 5.50 -4.25 -13.19
C SER A 241 6.39 -5.06 -12.27
N ASN A 242 5.89 -6.19 -11.77
CA ASN A 242 6.68 -7.18 -11.08
C ASN A 242 7.84 -7.66 -11.96
N ALA A 243 7.63 -7.82 -13.27
CA ALA A 243 8.69 -8.24 -14.19
C ALA A 243 9.89 -7.26 -14.20
N HIS A 244 9.63 -5.95 -14.29
CA HIS A 244 10.69 -4.94 -14.20
C HIS A 244 11.34 -4.92 -12.81
N TYR A 245 10.52 -4.97 -11.75
CA TYR A 245 11.01 -4.99 -10.37
C TYR A 245 11.92 -6.19 -10.07
N LEU A 246 11.51 -7.40 -10.45
CA LEU A 246 12.28 -8.62 -10.27
C LEU A 246 13.59 -8.57 -11.07
N THR A 247 13.55 -8.03 -12.29
CA THR A 247 14.74 -7.83 -13.12
C THR A 247 15.72 -6.87 -12.47
N ALA A 248 15.23 -5.72 -11.97
CA ALA A 248 16.03 -4.73 -11.25
C ALA A 248 16.67 -5.33 -9.99
N CYS A 249 15.88 -6.05 -9.17
CA CYS A 249 16.37 -6.71 -7.96
C CYS A 249 17.46 -7.74 -8.27
N ASN A 250 17.29 -8.55 -9.32
CA ASN A 250 18.28 -9.55 -9.71
C ASN A 250 19.59 -8.92 -10.22
N ALA A 251 19.52 -7.76 -10.87
CA ALA A 251 20.69 -7.02 -11.32
C ALA A 251 21.44 -6.39 -10.13
N ALA A 252 20.73 -5.84 -9.16
CA ALA A 252 21.27 -5.16 -7.98
C ALA A 252 22.03 -6.07 -6.99
N ARG A 253 21.82 -7.40 -7.06
CA ARG A 253 22.52 -8.41 -6.24
C ARG A 253 23.98 -8.64 -6.64
N ARG A 254 24.32 -8.30 -7.89
CA ARG A 254 25.63 -8.56 -8.48
C ARG A 254 26.64 -7.49 -8.07
#